data_AF-A0AAU9JIY5-F1
#
_entry.id   AF-A0AAU9JIY5-F1
#
_cell.length_a   1.000
_cell.length_b   1.000
_cell.length_c   1.000
_cell.angle_alpha   90.00
_cell.angle_beta   90.00
_cell.angle_gamma   90.00
#
_symmetry.space_group_name_H-M   'P 1'
#
loop_
_entity.id
_entity.type
_entity.pdbx_description
1 polymer ?
#
loop_
_entity_poly.entity_id
_entity_poly.type
_entity_poly.pdbx_seq_one_letter_code
_entity_poly.pdbx_strand_id
1 'polypeptide(L)'
;MGNRVYPCISGSQYKFAYQRTFEFSKSHCFFHPRTLFTCFNHNGNFYRPANGKHKWRLWTYGIAISLGYFIYDTLRIWKFGIYDNFIMLYHGLTFAADLTGVSGTYGTVKIIYGTFFAMVSNLFLHIKKILKYAGQKEAKSYLLAELAFIVAFLIMRLILWPITYGIATSWNAFWLLRIVGFYIEMDSLKWLLDMYFIVKKRYRKYKIRRRAGQSLPWFVKIKKAE
;
A
#
# COMPACT_ATOMS: atom_id res chain seq x y z
N MET A 1 -36.47 -10.66 15.50
CA MET A 1 -35.69 -9.40 15.52
C MET A 1 -34.25 -9.73 15.16
N GLY A 2 -33.60 -9.36 14.07
CA GLY A 2 -33.91 -8.58 12.88
C GLY A 2 -32.62 -8.65 12.05
N ASN A 3 -32.58 -9.52 11.03
CA ASN A 3 -31.41 -9.71 10.17
C ASN A 3 -31.17 -8.44 9.35
N ARG A 4 -30.13 -7.66 9.71
CA ARG A 4 -29.63 -6.58 8.85
C ARG A 4 -28.87 -7.19 7.67
N VAL A 5 -29.60 -7.41 6.59
CA VAL A 5 -29.07 -7.61 5.25
C VAL A 5 -28.40 -6.30 4.83
N TYR A 6 -27.08 -6.26 4.80
CA TYR A 6 -26.37 -5.17 4.16
C TYR A 6 -26.71 -5.22 2.66
N PRO A 7 -27.22 -4.12 2.06
CA PRO A 7 -27.47 -4.12 0.63
C PRO A 7 -26.13 -4.33 -0.08
N CYS A 8 -26.06 -5.36 -0.92
CA CYS A 8 -24.99 -5.53 -1.88
C CYS A 8 -24.90 -4.25 -2.71
N ILE A 9 -23.91 -3.39 -2.40
CA ILE A 9 -23.56 -2.24 -3.23
C ILE A 9 -23.27 -2.79 -4.63
N SER A 10 -24.11 -2.42 -5.58
CA SER A 10 -24.06 -2.95 -6.94
C SER A 10 -22.67 -2.73 -7.57
N GLY A 11 -22.19 -3.71 -8.32
CA GLY A 11 -20.87 -3.66 -8.97
C GLY A 11 -20.70 -2.50 -9.97
N SER A 12 -21.77 -1.77 -10.31
CA SER A 12 -21.74 -0.61 -11.20
C SER A 12 -21.18 0.65 -10.51
N GLN A 13 -21.44 0.85 -9.22
CA GLN A 13 -20.94 2.03 -8.49
C GLN A 13 -19.42 1.97 -8.26
N TYR A 14 -18.89 0.77 -8.00
CA TYR A 14 -17.44 0.55 -7.91
C TYR A 14 -16.74 0.71 -9.26
N LYS A 15 -17.34 0.23 -10.36
CA LYS A 15 -16.81 0.46 -11.72
C LYS A 15 -16.69 1.96 -12.02
N PHE A 16 -17.71 2.74 -11.69
CA PHE A 16 -17.72 4.19 -11.96
C PHE A 16 -16.73 5.00 -11.11
N ALA A 17 -16.54 4.63 -9.84
CA ALA A 17 -15.56 5.28 -8.96
C ALA A 17 -14.11 4.96 -9.37
N TYR A 18 -13.86 3.72 -9.82
CA TYR A 18 -12.53 3.27 -10.25
C TYR A 18 -12.16 3.76 -11.67
N GLN A 19 -13.11 3.80 -12.61
CA GLN A 19 -12.87 4.37 -13.94
C GLN A 19 -12.59 5.88 -13.89
N ARG A 20 -13.32 6.64 -13.05
CA ARG A 20 -13.07 8.09 -12.91
C ARG A 20 -11.75 8.44 -12.22
N THR A 21 -11.29 7.62 -11.26
CA THR A 21 -9.95 7.81 -10.67
C THR A 21 -8.83 7.47 -11.66
N PHE A 22 -9.03 6.47 -12.52
CA PHE A 22 -8.06 6.11 -13.56
C PHE A 22 -8.00 7.13 -14.71
N GLU A 23 -9.14 7.70 -15.12
CA GLU A 23 -9.19 8.77 -16.13
C GLU A 23 -8.57 10.08 -15.64
N PHE A 24 -8.72 10.41 -14.36
CA PHE A 24 -8.06 11.59 -13.80
C PHE A 24 -6.53 11.39 -13.64
N SER A 25 -6.07 10.18 -13.29
CA SER A 25 -4.65 9.81 -13.24
C SER A 25 -3.95 9.93 -14.61
N LYS A 26 -4.68 9.85 -15.73
CA LYS A 26 -4.10 10.08 -17.06
C LYS A 26 -3.78 11.55 -17.33
N SER A 27 -4.41 12.47 -16.60
CA SER A 27 -4.31 13.89 -16.90
C SER A 27 -3.20 14.63 -16.16
N HIS A 28 -2.70 14.11 -15.03
CA HIS A 28 -1.75 14.83 -14.18
C HIS A 28 -0.68 13.90 -13.57
N CYS A 29 0.58 14.22 -13.87
CA CYS A 29 1.85 13.75 -13.29
C CYS A 29 2.41 12.39 -13.72
N PHE A 30 3.25 12.46 -14.76
CA PHE A 30 4.31 11.48 -15.08
C PHE A 30 5.34 11.42 -13.93
N PHE A 31 5.45 10.26 -13.26
CA PHE A 31 6.55 9.95 -12.33
C PHE A 31 7.68 9.26 -13.11
N HIS A 32 8.84 9.90 -13.23
CA HIS A 32 10.04 9.28 -13.82
C HIS A 32 10.84 8.54 -12.73
N PRO A 33 11.02 7.20 -12.81
CA PRO A 33 11.64 6.40 -11.73
C PRO A 33 13.11 6.71 -11.43
N ARG A 34 13.87 7.25 -12.42
CA ARG A 34 15.29 7.59 -12.27
C ARG A 34 15.58 8.73 -11.29
N THR A 35 14.64 9.66 -11.11
CA THR A 35 14.82 10.82 -10.21
C THR A 35 14.59 10.45 -8.75
N LEU A 36 13.80 9.40 -8.49
CA LEU A 36 13.67 8.82 -7.16
C LEU A 36 14.98 8.14 -6.78
N PHE A 37 15.43 7.12 -7.53
CA PHE A 37 16.55 6.26 -7.12
C PHE A 37 17.92 6.95 -6.93
N THR A 38 18.21 8.02 -7.67
CA THR A 38 19.52 8.71 -7.59
C THR A 38 19.70 9.57 -6.34
N CYS A 39 18.61 9.89 -5.61
CA CYS A 39 18.69 10.57 -4.32
C CYS A 39 18.92 9.63 -3.13
N PHE A 40 18.80 8.30 -3.32
CA PHE A 40 18.80 7.32 -2.21
C PHE A 40 20.18 6.83 -1.77
N ASN A 41 21.24 7.07 -2.54
CA ASN A 41 22.49 6.31 -2.38
C ASN A 41 23.64 7.05 -1.66
N HIS A 42 23.36 8.06 -0.81
CA HIS A 42 24.43 8.70 -0.04
C HIS A 42 24.11 8.83 1.46
N ASN A 43 24.69 7.87 2.21
CA ASN A 43 25.18 7.94 3.59
C ASN A 43 24.29 8.66 4.63
N GLY A 44 23.50 7.86 5.36
CA GLY A 44 23.70 7.59 6.79
C GLY A 44 23.55 8.70 7.84
N ASN A 45 23.63 9.98 7.49
CA ASN A 45 23.58 11.10 8.44
C ASN A 45 22.66 12.20 7.90
N PHE A 46 21.34 11.97 8.00
CA PHE A 46 20.32 13.01 7.82
C PHE A 46 20.06 13.79 9.12
N TYR A 47 21.11 14.05 9.90
CA TYR A 47 21.08 15.11 10.90
C TYR A 47 21.17 16.46 10.18
N ARG A 48 20.39 17.43 10.67
CA ARG A 48 20.36 18.85 10.28
C ARG A 48 21.71 19.30 9.67
N PRO A 49 21.89 19.35 8.33
CA PRO A 49 23.13 19.80 7.73
C PRO A 49 23.22 21.29 7.97
N ALA A 50 24.32 21.71 8.60
CA ALA A 50 24.59 23.09 8.95
C ALA A 50 24.46 24.06 7.75
N ASN A 51 24.64 23.60 6.50
CA ASN A 51 24.71 24.46 5.31
C ASN A 51 23.90 24.00 4.07
N GLY A 52 22.90 23.12 4.21
CA GLY A 52 22.24 22.44 3.06
C GLY A 52 20.84 22.93 2.66
N LYS A 53 20.60 24.23 2.47
CA LYS A 53 19.24 24.82 2.27
C LYS A 53 18.43 24.23 1.09
N HIS A 54 19.07 23.78 0.02
CA HIS A 54 18.37 23.26 -1.17
C HIS A 54 17.80 21.85 -1.01
N LYS A 55 18.48 20.96 -0.29
CA LYS A 55 18.02 19.57 -0.12
C LYS A 55 16.73 19.49 0.71
N TRP A 56 16.62 20.30 1.78
CA TRP A 56 15.43 20.33 2.63
C TRP A 56 14.15 20.76 1.90
N ARG A 57 14.25 21.72 0.97
CA ARG A 57 13.07 22.21 0.25
C ARG A 57 12.36 21.09 -0.51
N LEU A 58 13.09 20.25 -1.24
CA LEU A 58 12.49 19.15 -2.00
C LEU A 58 11.80 18.13 -1.08
N TRP A 59 12.39 17.79 0.07
CA TRP A 59 11.79 16.89 1.06
C TRP A 59 10.50 17.48 1.65
N THR A 60 10.53 18.74 2.06
CA THR A 60 9.35 19.41 2.62
C THR A 60 8.22 19.52 1.60
N TYR A 61 8.53 19.80 0.32
CA TYR A 61 7.52 19.76 -0.75
C TYR A 61 6.95 18.36 -0.97
N GLY A 62 7.80 17.32 -0.94
CA GLY A 62 7.36 15.93 -1.07
C GLY A 62 6.39 15.52 0.05
N ILE A 63 6.71 15.86 1.30
CA ILE A 63 5.84 15.59 2.46
C ILE A 63 4.55 16.41 2.35
N ALA A 64 4.61 17.67 1.94
CA ALA A 64 3.42 18.50 1.77
C ALA A 64 2.47 17.97 0.68
N ILE A 65 3.01 17.46 -0.44
CA ILE A 65 2.24 16.81 -1.49
C ILE A 65 1.62 15.50 -0.97
N SER A 66 2.39 14.68 -0.24
CA SER A 66 1.90 13.45 0.40
C SER A 66 0.73 13.76 1.34
N LEU A 67 0.89 14.75 2.21
CA LEU A 67 -0.14 15.20 3.14
C LEU A 67 -1.41 15.66 2.40
N GLY A 68 -1.26 16.47 1.36
CA GLY A 68 -2.37 16.90 0.50
C GLY A 68 -3.08 15.74 -0.17
N TYR A 69 -2.33 14.74 -0.65
CA TYR A 69 -2.89 13.52 -1.21
C TYR A 69 -3.69 12.73 -0.16
N PHE A 70 -3.14 12.51 1.04
CA PHE A 70 -3.84 11.77 2.10
C PHE A 70 -5.12 12.47 2.55
N ILE A 71 -5.12 13.81 2.65
CA ILE A 71 -6.34 14.58 2.94
C ILE A 71 -7.37 14.36 1.82
N TYR A 72 -6.97 14.55 0.56
CA TYR A 72 -7.85 14.38 -0.58
C TYR A 72 -8.45 12.97 -0.67
N ASP A 73 -7.62 11.94 -0.51
CA ASP A 73 -8.04 10.54 -0.57
C ASP A 73 -8.98 10.20 0.60
N THR A 74 -8.71 10.69 1.80
CA THR A 74 -9.60 10.54 2.97
C THR A 74 -10.97 11.18 2.71
N LEU A 75 -11.01 12.40 2.16
CA LEU A 75 -12.27 13.07 1.80
C LEU A 75 -13.05 12.29 0.73
N ARG A 76 -12.35 11.69 -0.24
CA ARG A 76 -12.98 10.86 -1.28
C ARG A 76 -13.55 9.57 -0.69
N ILE A 77 -12.79 8.87 0.14
CA ILE A 77 -13.23 7.65 0.83
C ILE A 77 -14.48 7.93 1.66
N TRP A 78 -14.50 9.06 2.38
CA TRP A 78 -15.68 9.50 3.12
C TRP A 78 -16.86 9.76 2.17
N LYS A 79 -16.68 10.63 1.16
CA LYS A 79 -17.76 11.03 0.25
C LYS A 79 -18.45 9.85 -0.46
N PHE A 80 -17.68 8.81 -0.81
CA PHE A 80 -18.22 7.64 -1.50
C PHE A 80 -18.66 6.52 -0.55
N GLY A 81 -18.58 6.72 0.77
CA GLY A 81 -18.98 5.71 1.76
C GLY A 81 -18.12 4.44 1.71
N ILE A 82 -16.86 4.55 1.27
CA ILE A 82 -15.92 3.42 1.15
C ILE A 82 -15.04 3.31 2.40
N TYR A 83 -15.47 3.92 3.51
CA TYR A 83 -14.70 3.95 4.75
C TYR A 83 -14.77 2.58 5.44
N ASP A 84 -13.59 2.00 5.66
CA ASP A 84 -13.37 0.87 6.55
C ASP A 84 -12.57 1.41 7.75
N ASN A 85 -12.87 0.94 8.96
CA ASN A 85 -12.13 1.31 10.17
C ASN A 85 -10.62 1.11 9.98
N PHE A 86 -10.23 0.06 9.25
CA PHE A 86 -8.83 -0.21 8.95
C PHE A 86 -8.22 0.86 8.03
N ILE A 87 -8.94 1.28 6.99
CA ILE A 87 -8.48 2.29 6.04
C ILE A 87 -8.36 3.65 6.74
N MET A 88 -9.36 4.03 7.54
CA MET A 88 -9.34 5.29 8.28
C MET A 88 -8.20 5.34 9.30
N LEU A 89 -7.94 4.23 10.00
CA LEU A 89 -6.83 4.14 10.93
C LEU A 89 -5.47 4.24 10.22
N TYR A 90 -5.29 3.57 9.09
CA TYR A 90 -4.08 3.68 8.27
C TYR A 90 -3.86 5.11 7.75
N HIS A 91 -4.91 5.75 7.23
CA HIS A 91 -4.85 7.14 6.75
C HIS A 91 -4.52 8.11 7.89
N GLY A 92 -5.16 7.94 9.06
CA GLY A 92 -4.89 8.77 10.23
C GLY A 92 -3.45 8.64 10.74
N LEU A 93 -2.93 7.41 10.80
CA LEU A 93 -1.55 7.17 11.23
C LEU A 93 -0.52 7.68 10.22
N THR A 94 -0.80 7.58 8.92
CA THR A 94 0.09 8.10 7.89
C THR A 94 0.07 9.63 7.86
N PHE A 95 -1.10 10.23 8.05
CA PHE A 95 -1.24 11.69 8.23
C PHE A 95 -0.46 12.18 9.46
N ALA A 96 -0.58 11.48 10.60
CA ALA A 96 0.17 11.79 11.81
C ALA A 96 1.69 11.69 11.59
N ALA A 97 2.14 10.65 10.89
CA ALA A 97 3.54 10.48 10.53
C ALA A 97 4.05 11.63 9.64
N ASP A 98 3.33 11.96 8.58
CA ASP A 98 3.72 13.03 7.64
C ASP A 98 3.73 14.40 8.36
N LEU A 99 2.79 14.66 9.26
CA LEU A 99 2.75 15.90 10.05
C LEU A 99 3.98 16.05 10.96
N THR A 100 4.42 14.96 11.59
CA THR A 100 5.68 14.97 12.38
C THR A 100 6.94 15.10 11.50
N GLY A 101 6.80 14.91 10.18
CA GLY A 101 7.88 15.05 9.21
C GLY A 101 8.14 16.50 8.85
N VAL A 102 7.06 17.28 8.79
CA VAL A 102 7.14 18.73 8.63
C VAL A 102 7.80 19.38 9.84
N SER A 103 7.61 18.85 11.05
CA SER A 103 8.22 19.38 12.27
C SER A 103 9.70 18.99 12.47
N GLY A 104 10.26 18.11 11.63
CA GLY A 104 11.68 17.77 11.64
C GLY A 104 12.15 16.98 12.87
N THR A 105 11.25 16.24 13.51
CA THR A 105 11.56 15.45 14.72
C THR A 105 12.42 14.22 14.41
N TYR A 106 13.15 13.73 15.42
CA TYR A 106 14.01 12.56 15.26
C TYR A 106 13.19 11.31 14.89
N GLY A 107 13.63 10.61 13.85
CA GLY A 107 12.98 9.38 13.39
C GLY A 107 11.96 9.56 12.27
N THR A 108 11.56 10.78 11.92
CA THR A 108 10.48 10.93 10.93
C THR A 108 10.87 10.53 9.52
N VAL A 109 12.09 10.86 9.08
CA VAL A 109 12.61 10.44 7.77
C VAL A 109 12.55 8.92 7.63
N LYS A 110 12.87 8.19 8.70
CA LYS A 110 12.85 6.73 8.74
C LYS A 110 11.42 6.17 8.61
N ILE A 111 10.42 6.80 9.22
CA ILE A 111 9.01 6.41 9.07
C ILE A 111 8.46 6.73 7.68
N ILE A 112 8.82 7.88 7.11
CA ILE A 112 8.39 8.25 5.75
C ILE A 112 8.92 7.24 4.73
N TYR A 113 10.15 6.76 4.89
CA TYR A 113 10.63 5.64 4.08
C TYR A 113 9.79 4.37 4.32
N GLY A 114 9.50 4.05 5.58
CA GLY A 114 8.61 2.95 5.96
C GLY A 114 7.26 2.98 5.22
N THR A 115 6.59 4.13 5.23
CA THR A 115 5.29 4.33 4.57
C THR A 115 5.42 4.32 3.05
N PHE A 116 6.47 4.92 2.49
CA PHE A 116 6.73 4.92 1.04
C PHE A 116 6.93 3.53 0.47
N PHE A 117 7.77 2.71 1.09
CA PHE A 117 8.01 1.34 0.64
C PHE A 117 6.76 0.46 0.81
N ALA A 118 5.92 0.72 1.82
CA ALA A 118 4.61 0.09 1.94
C ALA A 118 3.71 0.41 0.72
N MET A 119 3.74 1.65 0.21
CA MET A 119 2.98 2.03 -1.00
C MET A 119 3.43 1.26 -2.25
N VAL A 120 4.72 0.98 -2.41
CA VAL A 120 5.22 0.21 -3.57
C VAL A 120 4.63 -1.19 -3.61
N SER A 121 4.54 -1.87 -2.47
CA SER A 121 3.94 -3.20 -2.38
C SER A 121 2.43 -3.18 -2.68
N ASN A 122 1.74 -2.08 -2.31
CA ASN A 122 0.31 -1.91 -2.53
C ASN A 122 -0.07 -1.83 -4.02
N LEU A 123 0.84 -1.41 -4.91
CA LEU A 123 0.61 -1.41 -6.36
C LEU A 123 0.20 -2.80 -6.87
N PHE A 124 0.92 -3.84 -6.46
CA PHE A 124 0.63 -5.23 -6.85
C PHE A 124 -0.68 -5.73 -6.25
N LEU A 125 -1.02 -5.28 -5.04
CA LEU A 125 -2.31 -5.56 -4.41
C LEU A 125 -3.47 -4.97 -5.23
N HIS A 126 -3.32 -3.74 -5.75
CA HIS A 126 -4.32 -3.12 -6.62
C HIS A 126 -4.46 -3.86 -7.94
N ILE A 127 -3.35 -4.23 -8.60
CA ILE A 127 -3.39 -5.05 -9.83
C ILE A 127 -4.14 -6.37 -9.58
N LYS A 128 -3.84 -7.06 -8.47
CA LYS A 128 -4.56 -8.27 -8.05
C LYS A 128 -6.05 -8.01 -7.84
N LYS A 129 -6.45 -6.91 -7.19
CA LYS A 129 -7.85 -6.53 -7.00
C LYS A 129 -8.54 -6.25 -8.34
N ILE A 130 -7.90 -5.54 -9.27
CA ILE A 130 -8.44 -5.29 -10.62
C ILE A 130 -8.69 -6.61 -11.35
N LEU A 131 -7.72 -7.52 -11.36
CA LEU A 131 -7.89 -8.86 -11.95
C LEU A 131 -9.00 -9.66 -11.27
N LYS A 132 -9.15 -9.51 -9.94
CA LYS A 132 -10.23 -10.11 -9.16
C LYS A 132 -11.61 -9.65 -9.67
N TYR A 133 -11.77 -8.36 -9.90
CA TYR A 133 -13.01 -7.74 -10.38
C TYR A 133 -13.29 -8.05 -11.86
N ALA A 134 -12.24 -8.21 -12.67
CA ALA A 134 -12.34 -8.64 -14.06
C ALA A 134 -12.67 -10.14 -14.23
N GLY A 135 -12.95 -10.87 -13.14
CA GLY A 135 -13.26 -12.31 -13.16
C GLY A 135 -12.04 -13.21 -13.39
N GLN A 136 -10.82 -12.68 -13.33
CA GLN A 136 -9.58 -13.40 -13.67
C GLN A 136 -8.97 -14.20 -12.50
N LYS A 137 -9.73 -14.51 -11.44
CA LYS A 137 -9.22 -15.15 -10.20
C LYS A 137 -8.51 -16.49 -10.41
N GLU A 138 -8.84 -17.18 -11.49
CA GLU A 138 -8.32 -18.50 -11.86
C GLU A 138 -7.35 -18.43 -13.04
N ALA A 139 -6.90 -17.25 -13.43
CA ALA A 139 -5.93 -17.04 -14.50
C ALA A 139 -4.48 -17.03 -13.98
N LYS A 140 -3.50 -17.33 -14.85
CA LYS A 140 -2.07 -17.18 -14.54
C LYS A 140 -1.68 -15.74 -14.20
N SER A 141 -2.28 -14.76 -14.88
CA SER A 141 -2.06 -13.33 -14.62
C SER A 141 -2.39 -12.94 -13.18
N TYR A 142 -3.49 -13.45 -12.63
CA TYR A 142 -3.85 -13.24 -11.23
C TYR A 142 -2.83 -13.87 -10.29
N LEU A 143 -2.38 -15.10 -10.59
CA LEU A 143 -1.37 -15.78 -9.79
C LEU A 143 -0.05 -15.00 -9.80
N LEU A 144 0.37 -14.48 -10.95
CA LEU A 144 1.59 -13.68 -11.09
C LEU A 144 1.50 -12.39 -10.27
N ALA A 145 0.37 -11.67 -10.34
CA ALA A 145 0.16 -10.47 -9.53
C ALA A 145 0.15 -10.79 -8.02
N GLU A 146 -0.43 -11.92 -7.62
CA GLU A 146 -0.42 -12.38 -6.23
C GLU A 146 0.99 -12.76 -5.74
N LEU A 147 1.79 -13.43 -6.58
CA LEU A 147 3.18 -13.75 -6.26
C LEU A 147 4.07 -12.50 -6.21
N ALA A 148 3.91 -11.59 -7.18
CA ALA A 148 4.64 -10.33 -7.22
C ALA A 148 4.35 -9.49 -5.96
N PHE A 149 3.10 -9.46 -5.50
CA PHE A 149 2.74 -8.83 -4.23
C PHE A 149 3.47 -9.47 -3.04
N ILE A 150 3.47 -10.80 -2.93
CA ILE A 150 4.15 -11.51 -1.82
C ILE A 150 5.66 -11.21 -1.83
N VAL A 151 6.30 -11.33 -3.00
CA VAL A 151 7.75 -11.09 -3.13
C VAL A 151 8.10 -9.64 -2.83
N ALA A 152 7.37 -8.68 -3.41
CA ALA A 152 7.58 -7.26 -3.15
C ALA A 152 7.40 -6.94 -1.66
N PHE A 153 6.34 -7.45 -1.04
CA PHE A 153 6.10 -7.24 0.39
C PHE A 153 7.24 -7.80 1.25
N LEU A 154 7.71 -9.02 1.00
CA LEU A 154 8.79 -9.64 1.76
C LEU A 154 10.10 -8.87 1.62
N ILE A 155 10.48 -8.49 0.40
CA ILE A 155 11.70 -7.71 0.14
C ILE A 155 11.62 -6.37 0.87
N MET A 156 10.52 -5.63 0.69
CA MET A 156 10.36 -4.33 1.34
C MET A 156 10.35 -4.45 2.85
N ARG A 157 9.71 -5.50 3.40
CA ARG A 157 9.67 -5.71 4.85
C ARG A 157 11.03 -6.08 5.42
N LEU A 158 11.84 -6.88 4.74
CA LEU A 158 13.21 -7.20 5.19
C LEU A 158 14.10 -5.95 5.29
N ILE A 159 13.96 -5.03 4.33
CA ILE A 159 14.72 -3.77 4.31
C ILE A 159 14.21 -2.82 5.41
N LEU A 160 12.88 -2.75 5.59
CA LEU A 160 12.26 -1.78 6.48
C LEU A 160 12.21 -2.21 7.94
N TRP A 161 12.13 -3.51 8.22
CA TRP A 161 11.88 -4.02 9.56
C TRP A 161 12.88 -3.51 10.62
N PRO A 162 14.20 -3.49 10.38
CA PRO A 162 15.14 -2.92 11.35
C PRO A 162 14.90 -1.42 11.63
N ILE A 163 14.42 -0.69 10.61
CA ILE A 163 14.16 0.74 10.68
C ILE A 163 12.90 1.00 11.51
N THR A 164 11.79 0.33 11.19
CA THR A 164 10.51 0.51 11.85
C THR A 164 10.53 -0.03 13.28
N TYR A 165 11.19 -1.16 13.52
CA TYR A 165 11.43 -1.71 14.85
C TYR A 165 12.28 -0.78 15.71
N GLY A 166 13.36 -0.21 15.14
CA GLY A 166 14.22 0.74 15.84
C GLY A 166 13.48 2.01 16.27
N ILE A 167 12.48 2.46 15.51
CA ILE A 167 11.67 3.63 15.88
C ILE A 167 10.63 3.27 16.94
N ALA A 168 9.96 2.11 16.80
CA ALA A 168 8.98 1.63 17.78
C ALA A 168 9.60 1.50 19.19
N THR A 169 10.86 1.03 19.26
CA THR A 169 11.59 0.77 20.51
C THR A 169 12.43 1.95 21.01
N SER A 170 12.61 3.01 20.23
CA SER A 170 13.44 4.16 20.63
C SER A 170 12.71 5.07 21.62
N TRP A 171 13.37 5.38 22.74
CA TRP A 171 12.90 6.38 23.71
C TRP A 171 13.06 7.82 23.22
N ASN A 172 13.97 8.05 22.27
CA ASN A 172 14.23 9.37 21.69
C ASN A 172 13.27 9.72 20.54
N ALA A 173 12.49 8.76 20.06
CA ALA A 173 11.47 8.99 19.06
C ALA A 173 10.24 9.63 19.68
N PHE A 174 9.64 10.58 18.97
CA PHE A 174 8.36 11.17 19.37
C PHE A 174 7.32 10.06 19.59
N TRP A 175 6.56 10.13 20.68
CA TRP A 175 5.70 9.02 21.12
C TRP A 175 4.69 8.58 20.04
N LEU A 176 4.18 9.52 19.24
CA LEU A 176 3.25 9.23 18.14
C LEU A 176 3.91 8.39 17.05
N LEU A 177 5.19 8.66 16.75
CA LEU A 177 5.97 7.88 15.80
C LEU A 177 6.21 6.45 16.29
N ARG A 178 6.34 6.25 17.60
CA ARG A 178 6.44 4.91 18.19
C ARG A 178 5.15 4.12 17.95
N ILE A 179 3.99 4.74 18.16
CA ILE A 179 2.68 4.11 17.89
C ILE A 179 2.56 3.73 16.41
N VAL A 180 2.94 4.64 15.50
CA VAL A 180 2.97 4.36 14.05
C VAL A 180 3.90 3.17 13.75
N GLY A 181 5.10 3.16 14.33
CA GLY A 181 6.06 2.06 14.18
C GLY A 181 5.47 0.72 14.65
N PHE A 182 4.88 0.68 15.85
CA PHE A 182 4.22 -0.53 16.37
C PHE A 182 3.07 -0.99 15.48
N TYR A 183 2.24 -0.07 15.00
CA TYR A 183 1.14 -0.41 14.09
C TYR A 183 1.68 -1.01 12.78
N ILE A 184 2.73 -0.41 12.20
CA ILE A 184 3.36 -0.92 10.98
C ILE A 184 3.88 -2.35 11.18
N GLU A 185 4.41 -2.68 12.37
CA GLU A 185 4.85 -4.04 12.72
C GLU A 185 3.68 -5.01 12.88
N MET A 186 2.61 -4.61 13.58
CA MET A 186 1.41 -5.43 13.73
C MET A 186 0.76 -5.72 12.38
N ASP A 187 0.67 -4.71 11.52
CA ASP A 187 0.16 -4.87 10.17
C ASP A 187 1.04 -5.80 9.32
N SER A 188 2.37 -5.78 9.53
CA SER A 188 3.29 -6.77 8.91
C SER A 188 2.85 -8.18 9.20
N LEU A 189 2.63 -8.48 10.49
CA LEU A 189 2.36 -9.82 10.96
C LEU A 189 1.03 -10.31 10.43
N LYS A 190 0.01 -9.44 10.43
CA LYS A 190 -1.29 -9.73 9.82
C LYS A 190 -1.13 -10.10 8.34
N TRP A 191 -0.39 -9.30 7.57
CA TRP A 191 -0.16 -9.58 6.15
C TRP A 191 0.62 -10.87 5.92
N LEU A 192 1.63 -11.17 6.74
CA LEU A 192 2.37 -12.44 6.67
C LEU A 192 1.45 -13.65 6.89
N LEU A 193 0.54 -13.56 7.86
CA LEU A 193 -0.47 -14.60 8.10
C LEU A 193 -1.40 -14.75 6.89
N ASP A 194 -1.91 -13.64 6.34
CA ASP A 194 -2.77 -13.67 5.16
C ASP A 194 -2.06 -14.28 3.94
N MET A 195 -0.77 -13.96 3.74
CA MET A 195 0.05 -14.57 2.68
C MET A 195 0.22 -16.07 2.87
N TYR A 196 0.48 -16.53 4.09
CA TYR A 196 0.55 -17.95 4.40
C TYR A 196 -0.76 -18.67 4.02
N PHE A 197 -1.92 -18.11 4.40
CA PHE A 197 -3.22 -18.69 4.04
C PHE A 197 -3.49 -18.68 2.54
N ILE A 198 -3.10 -17.60 1.85
CA ILE A 198 -3.19 -17.50 0.39
C ILE A 198 -2.37 -18.62 -0.26
N VAL A 199 -1.10 -18.76 0.11
CA VAL A 199 -0.20 -19.79 -0.44
C VAL A 199 -0.73 -21.19 -0.14
N LYS A 200 -1.15 -21.46 1.10
CA LYS A 200 -1.76 -22.75 1.48
C LYS A 200 -2.99 -23.09 0.65
N LYS A 201 -3.89 -22.12 0.44
CA LYS A 201 -5.09 -22.29 -0.40
C LYS A 201 -4.72 -22.54 -1.87
N ARG A 202 -3.71 -21.83 -2.39
CA ARG A 202 -3.23 -22.00 -3.77
C ARG A 202 -2.55 -23.34 -3.99
N TYR A 203 -1.73 -23.78 -3.05
CA TYR A 203 -1.08 -25.08 -3.10
C TYR A 203 -2.10 -26.23 -3.15
N ARG A 204 -3.16 -26.15 -2.33
CA ARG A 204 -4.27 -27.12 -2.38
C ARG A 204 -4.95 -27.16 -3.77
N LYS A 205 -5.27 -25.99 -4.34
CA LYS A 205 -5.86 -25.89 -5.69
C LYS A 205 -4.92 -26.43 -6.77
N TYR A 206 -3.63 -26.14 -6.67
CA TYR A 206 -2.62 -26.65 -7.59
C TYR A 206 -2.56 -28.19 -7.57
N LYS A 207 -2.55 -28.81 -6.39
CA LYS A 207 -2.54 -30.27 -6.24
C LYS A 207 -3.78 -30.92 -6.88
N ILE A 208 -4.96 -30.31 -6.72
CA ILE A 208 -6.21 -30.79 -7.34
C ILE A 208 -6.13 -30.69 -8.87
N ARG A 209 -5.68 -29.56 -9.42
CA ARG A 209 -5.55 -29.36 -10.88
C ARG A 209 -4.53 -30.27 -11.52
N ARG A 210 -3.41 -30.49 -10.84
CA ARG A 210 -2.36 -31.41 -11.31
C ARG A 210 -2.91 -32.83 -11.46
N ARG A 211 -3.76 -33.28 -10.52
CA ARG A 211 -4.44 -34.58 -10.61
C ARG A 211 -5.46 -34.63 -11.76
N ALA A 212 -6.10 -33.51 -12.06
CA ALA A 212 -7.09 -33.41 -13.14
C ALA A 212 -6.47 -33.16 -14.53
N GLY A 213 -5.15 -33.04 -14.66
CA GLY A 213 -4.49 -32.73 -15.94
C GLY A 213 -4.81 -31.35 -16.51
N GLN A 214 -5.34 -30.42 -15.70
CA GLN A 214 -5.80 -29.12 -16.17
C GLN A 214 -4.69 -28.06 -16.13
N SER A 215 -4.44 -27.40 -17.26
CA SER A 215 -3.55 -26.25 -17.34
C SER A 215 -4.29 -24.94 -17.02
N LEU A 216 -3.58 -23.97 -16.44
CA LEU A 216 -4.14 -22.65 -16.15
C LEU A 216 -4.08 -21.75 -17.39
N PRO A 217 -5.21 -21.15 -17.82
CA PRO A 217 -5.19 -20.17 -18.91
C PRO A 217 -4.55 -18.86 -18.44
N TRP A 218 -3.99 -18.10 -19.37
CA TRP A 218 -3.46 -16.75 -19.09
C TRP A 218 -4.55 -15.72 -18.79
N PHE A 219 -5.70 -15.88 -19.46
CA PHE A 219 -6.91 -15.08 -19.25
C PHE A 219 -8.14 -15.98 -19.38
N VAL A 220 -9.11 -15.77 -18.49
CA VAL A 220 -10.43 -16.39 -18.53
C VAL A 220 -11.32 -15.56 -19.45
N LYS A 221 -12.07 -16.22 -20.35
CA LYS A 221 -13.04 -15.54 -21.21
C LYS A 221 -14.11 -14.84 -20.34
N ILE A 222 -14.31 -13.55 -20.57
CA ILE A 222 -15.34 -12.77 -19.88
C ILE A 222 -16.67 -13.15 -20.50
N LYS A 223 -17.60 -13.71 -19.71
CA LYS A 223 -18.97 -13.92 -20.17
C LYS A 223 -19.61 -12.55 -20.42
N LYS A 224 -20.22 -12.34 -21.58
CA LYS A 224 -21.08 -11.16 -21.81
C LYS A 224 -22.23 -11.24 -20.80
N ALA A 225 -22.59 -10.10 -20.22
CA ALA A 225 -23.82 -10.00 -19.46
C ALA A 225 -24.96 -10.14 -20.49
N GLU A 226 -25.76 -11.19 -20.32
CA GLU A 226 -27.07 -11.33 -20.95
C GLU A 226 -28.04 -10.32 -20.34
#